data_AF-A0AAW0VZI9-F1
#
_entry.id   AF-A0AAW0VZI9-F1
#
_cell.length_a   1.000
_cell.length_b   1.000
_cell.length_c   1.000
_cell.angle_alpha   90.00
_cell.angle_beta   90.00
_cell.angle_gamma   90.00
#
_symmetry.space_group_name_H-M   'P 1'
#
loop_
_entity.id
_entity.type
_entity.pdbx_description
1 polymer ?
#
loop_
_entity_poly.entity_id
_entity_poly.type
_entity_poly.pdbx_seq_one_letter_code
_entity_poly.pdbx_strand_id
1 'polypeptide(L)'
;DWWNSTSYARFYRTWNCVVHDWLYEYVYRDIVYWQRKQGEGCARLRCFPMLVVFFISSVVHEYILAFAFKFFYPVLLIMFGGFGVAFMFVNSNARQFNIFLWVTLILGTGILMCLYSMEWYARINCPPLYEGFLDYLVPRSLVCEFSQG
;
A
#
# COMPACT_ATOMS: atom_id res chain seq x y z
N ASP A 1 -1.76 15.73 14.61
CA ASP A 1 -3.18 15.75 14.21
C ASP A 1 -3.41 15.17 12.82
N TRP A 2 -3.38 13.84 12.68
CA TRP A 2 -3.65 13.18 11.39
C TRP A 2 -5.15 12.97 11.13
N TRP A 3 -5.95 12.83 12.19
CA TRP A 3 -7.38 12.51 12.15
C TRP A 3 -8.30 13.64 11.69
N ASN A 4 -7.81 14.87 11.63
CA ASN A 4 -8.53 16.04 11.09
C ASN A 4 -7.92 16.53 9.77
N SER A 5 -7.36 15.60 9.00
CA SER A 5 -6.72 15.90 7.72
C SER A 5 -7.77 16.23 6.66
N THR A 6 -7.56 17.33 5.94
CA THR A 6 -8.44 17.84 4.89
C THR A 6 -8.04 17.38 3.49
N SER A 7 -6.95 16.64 3.36
CA SER A 7 -6.48 16.02 2.12
C SER A 7 -5.61 14.79 2.42
N TYR A 8 -5.50 13.87 1.45
CA TYR A 8 -4.72 12.64 1.61
C TYR A 8 -3.22 12.95 1.71
N ALA A 9 -2.77 14.00 1.01
CA ALA A 9 -1.42 14.52 1.14
C ALA A 9 -1.10 15.01 2.57
N ARG A 10 -2.07 15.64 3.26
CA ARG A 10 -1.89 16.06 4.66
C ARG A 10 -1.91 14.88 5.63
N PHE A 11 -2.76 13.89 5.38
CA PHE A 11 -2.81 12.66 6.15
C PHE A 11 -1.46 11.92 6.11
N TYR A 12 -0.90 11.64 4.94
CA TYR A 12 0.37 10.92 4.82
C TYR A 12 1.56 11.64 5.47
N ARG A 13 1.56 12.98 5.51
CA ARG A 13 2.59 13.77 6.19
C ARG A 13 2.52 13.71 7.72
N THR A 14 1.32 13.49 8.26
CA THR A 14 1.06 13.65 9.70
C THR A 14 0.78 12.34 10.43
N TRP A 15 0.50 11.25 9.68
CA TRP A 15 0.25 9.93 10.25
C TRP A 15 1.50 9.34 10.92
N ASN A 16 2.61 9.28 10.19
CA ASN A 16 3.90 8.83 10.71
C ASN A 16 4.99 9.78 10.21
N CYS A 17 5.23 10.85 10.97
CA CYS A 17 6.18 11.88 10.60
C CYS A 17 7.60 11.32 10.43
N VAL A 18 8.01 10.34 11.24
CA VAL A 18 9.37 9.78 11.18
C VAL A 18 9.62 9.09 9.84
N VAL A 19 8.71 8.20 9.42
CA VAL A 19 8.84 7.49 8.14
C VAL A 19 8.66 8.47 6.97
N HIS A 20 7.73 9.41 7.08
CA HIS A 20 7.53 10.44 6.07
C HIS A 20 8.80 11.28 5.87
N ASP A 21 9.42 11.76 6.95
CA ASP A 21 10.58 12.63 6.87
C ASP A 21 11.81 11.89 6.36
N TRP A 22 11.97 10.61 6.72
CA TRP A 22 13.01 9.75 6.15
C TRP A 22 12.83 9.56 4.64
N LEU A 23 11.60 9.22 4.20
CA LEU A 23 11.29 9.08 2.77
C LEU A 23 11.45 10.40 2.01
N TYR A 24 11.09 11.52 2.65
CA TYR A 24 11.24 12.83 2.05
C TYR A 24 12.71 13.20 1.86
N GLU A 25 13.52 13.04 2.91
CA GLU A 25 14.91 13.48 2.90
C GLU A 25 15.80 12.60 2.02
N TYR A 26 15.65 11.27 2.10
CA TYR A 26 16.57 10.34 1.42
C TYR A 26 16.07 9.82 0.07
N VAL A 27 14.78 9.86 -0.20
CA VAL A 27 14.23 9.30 -1.46
C VAL A 27 13.67 10.41 -2.32
N TYR A 28 12.70 11.19 -1.81
CA TYR A 28 12.03 12.21 -2.61
C TYR A 28 13.00 13.29 -3.11
N ARG A 29 13.82 13.87 -2.21
CA ARG A 29 14.74 14.95 -2.56
C ARG A 29 15.80 14.52 -3.56
N ASP A 30 16.34 13.31 -3.41
CA ASP A 30 17.34 12.75 -4.31
C ASP A 30 16.78 12.51 -5.71
N ILE A 31 15.55 11.99 -5.81
CA ILE A 31 14.87 11.82 -7.09
C ILE A 31 14.59 13.17 -7.76
N VAL A 32 14.16 14.17 -6.99
CA VAL A 32 13.94 15.54 -7.51
C VAL A 32 15.26 16.14 -8.01
N TYR A 33 16.35 15.97 -7.25
CA TYR A 33 17.68 16.44 -7.66
C TYR A 33 18.15 15.76 -8.95
N TRP A 34 18.00 14.43 -9.03
CA TRP A 34 18.30 13.65 -10.22
C TRP A 34 17.46 14.09 -11.42
N GLN A 35 16.17 14.31 -11.23
CA GLN A 35 15.23 14.77 -12.26
C GLN A 35 15.60 16.17 -12.79
N ARG A 36 16.07 17.07 -11.93
CA ARG A 36 16.58 18.39 -12.34
C ARG A 36 17.87 18.29 -13.17
N LYS A 37 18.74 17.32 -12.87
CA LYS A 37 20.01 17.09 -13.57
C LYS A 37 19.82 16.47 -14.97
N GLN A 38 18.75 15.71 -15.18
CA GLN A 38 18.42 15.04 -16.45
C GLN A 38 17.83 15.97 -17.54
N GLY A 39 17.63 17.27 -17.25
CA GLY A 39 17.13 18.27 -18.21
C GLY A 39 15.61 18.49 -18.19
N GLU A 40 15.14 19.47 -18.98
CA GLU A 40 13.74 19.97 -18.93
C GLU A 40 12.67 18.91 -19.22
N GLY A 41 13.00 17.89 -20.01
CA GLY A 41 12.08 16.79 -20.34
C GLY A 41 11.68 15.96 -19.12
N CYS A 42 12.64 15.62 -18.25
CA CYS A 42 12.38 14.85 -17.02
C CYS A 42 11.72 15.75 -15.95
N ALA A 43 12.11 17.03 -15.88
CA ALA A 43 11.54 18.01 -14.96
C ALA A 43 10.01 18.19 -15.10
N ARG A 44 9.44 17.87 -16.27
CA ARG A 44 7.99 17.96 -16.53
C ARG A 44 7.16 16.92 -15.77
N LEU A 45 7.75 15.78 -15.36
CA LEU A 45 7.06 14.74 -14.60
C LEU A 45 6.97 15.10 -13.11
N ARG A 46 6.07 16.03 -12.77
CA ARG A 46 5.91 16.52 -11.39
C ARG A 46 5.47 15.43 -10.39
N CYS A 47 4.75 14.42 -10.85
CA CYS A 47 4.25 13.32 -10.00
C CYS A 47 5.27 12.20 -9.81
N PHE A 48 6.32 12.11 -10.65
CA PHE A 48 7.24 10.97 -10.65
C PHE A 48 7.93 10.74 -9.30
N PRO A 49 8.49 11.76 -8.61
CA PRO A 49 9.13 11.54 -7.31
C PRO A 49 8.15 11.04 -6.25
N MET A 50 6.90 11.51 -6.28
CA MET A 50 5.85 11.04 -5.39
C MET A 50 5.50 9.57 -5.69
N LEU A 51 5.30 9.21 -6.95
CA LEU A 51 4.99 7.82 -7.35
C LEU A 51 6.07 6.84 -6.91
N VAL A 52 7.34 7.21 -7.06
CA VAL A 52 8.46 6.36 -6.64
C VAL A 52 8.50 6.17 -5.13
N VAL A 53 8.30 7.24 -4.34
CA VAL A 53 8.24 7.14 -2.88
C VAL A 53 7.09 6.23 -2.43
N PHE A 54 5.90 6.37 -3.04
CA PHE A 54 4.76 5.52 -2.72
C PHE A 54 4.98 4.06 -3.13
N PHE A 55 5.62 3.83 -4.28
CA PHE A 55 5.97 2.48 -4.73
C PHE A 55 7.00 1.80 -3.82
N ILE A 56 8.07 2.50 -3.44
CA ILE A 56 9.05 1.96 -2.49
C ILE A 56 8.37 1.65 -1.16
N SER A 57 7.54 2.57 -0.67
CA SER A 57 6.79 2.37 0.56
C SER A 57 5.86 1.16 0.48
N SER A 58 5.08 1.00 -0.60
CA SER A 58 4.16 -0.13 -0.76
C SER A 58 4.89 -1.47 -0.83
N VAL A 59 6.03 -1.54 -1.51
CA VAL A 59 6.87 -2.74 -1.60
C VAL A 59 7.44 -3.11 -0.23
N VAL A 60 7.93 -2.14 0.56
CA VAL A 60 8.46 -2.41 1.89
C VAL A 60 7.38 -2.93 2.84
N HIS A 61 6.19 -2.35 2.82
CA HIS A 61 5.07 -2.83 3.64
C HIS A 61 4.66 -4.26 3.24
N GLU A 62 4.56 -4.54 1.95
CA GLU A 62 4.27 -5.89 1.45
C GLU A 62 5.37 -6.87 1.83
N TYR A 63 6.64 -6.47 1.75
CA TYR A 63 7.77 -7.30 2.16
C TYR A 63 7.73 -7.67 3.64
N ILE A 64 7.42 -6.71 4.51
CA ILE A 64 7.29 -6.96 5.96
C ILE A 64 6.16 -7.96 6.22
N LEU A 65 5.00 -7.79 5.56
CA LEU A 65 3.87 -8.72 5.69
C LEU A 65 4.21 -10.10 5.15
N ALA A 66 4.84 -10.18 3.97
CA ALA A 66 5.23 -11.43 3.35
C ALA A 66 6.26 -12.19 4.20
N PHE A 67 7.19 -11.48 4.83
CA PHE A 67 8.14 -12.07 5.78
C PHE A 67 7.45 -12.55 7.06
N ALA A 68 6.52 -11.76 7.63
CA ALA A 68 5.81 -12.12 8.85
C ALA A 68 4.88 -13.33 8.66
N PHE A 69 4.12 -13.35 7.57
CA PHE A 69 3.15 -14.41 7.28
C PHE A 69 3.70 -15.60 6.50
N LYS A 70 4.90 -15.47 5.91
CA LYS A 70 5.57 -16.50 5.08
C LYS A 70 4.78 -16.90 3.82
N PHE A 71 3.98 -15.98 3.29
CA PHE A 71 3.36 -16.09 1.98
C PHE A 71 3.28 -14.71 1.32
N PHE A 72 3.21 -14.66 -0.01
CA PHE A 72 3.06 -13.40 -0.73
C PHE A 72 1.61 -13.20 -1.17
N TYR A 73 1.01 -12.10 -0.71
CA TYR A 73 -0.37 -11.79 -1.02
C TYR A 73 -0.53 -10.27 -1.23
N PRO A 74 -0.31 -9.77 -2.47
CA PRO A 74 -0.02 -8.37 -2.78
C PRO A 74 -1.21 -7.40 -2.67
N VAL A 75 -2.14 -7.67 -1.76
CA VAL A 75 -3.32 -6.83 -1.53
C VAL A 75 -2.92 -5.49 -0.95
N LEU A 76 -1.99 -5.45 0.02
CA LEU A 76 -1.54 -4.17 0.56
C LEU A 76 -0.81 -3.35 -0.51
N LEU A 77 0.03 -3.98 -1.32
CA LEU A 77 0.71 -3.30 -2.43
C LEU A 77 -0.27 -2.61 -3.38
N ILE A 78 -1.35 -3.29 -3.77
CA ILE A 78 -2.38 -2.74 -4.67
C ILE A 78 -3.23 -1.66 -3.98
N MET A 79 -3.64 -1.90 -2.73
CA MET A 79 -4.47 -0.96 -1.97
C MET A 79 -3.73 0.34 -1.64
N PHE A 80 -2.52 0.22 -1.09
CA PHE A 80 -1.71 1.36 -0.69
C PHE A 80 -1.05 2.06 -1.89
N GLY A 81 -0.43 1.29 -2.79
CA GLY A 81 0.29 1.82 -3.94
C GLY A 81 -0.62 2.27 -5.09
N GLY A 82 -1.77 1.64 -5.29
CA GLY A 82 -2.74 2.00 -6.33
C GLY A 82 -3.78 2.99 -5.83
N PHE A 83 -4.70 2.52 -4.97
CA PHE A 83 -5.80 3.35 -4.47
C PHE A 83 -5.31 4.51 -3.61
N GLY A 84 -4.31 4.28 -2.74
CA GLY A 84 -3.71 5.33 -1.91
C GLY A 84 -3.10 6.47 -2.73
N VAL A 85 -2.53 6.17 -3.90
CA VAL A 85 -2.01 7.18 -4.85
C VAL A 85 -3.16 7.86 -5.58
N ALA A 86 -4.16 7.12 -6.06
CA ALA A 86 -5.32 7.69 -6.73
C ALA A 86 -6.05 8.71 -5.84
N PHE A 87 -6.21 8.41 -4.55
CA PHE A 87 -6.88 9.29 -3.59
C PHE A 87 -6.10 10.58 -3.27
N MET A 88 -4.78 10.64 -3.53
CA MET A 88 -4.04 11.90 -3.38
C MET A 88 -4.46 12.98 -4.38
N PHE A 89 -5.02 12.59 -5.52
CA PHE A 89 -5.49 13.52 -6.55
C PHE A 89 -6.93 13.98 -6.33
N VAL A 90 -7.64 13.41 -5.35
CA VAL A 90 -9.01 13.79 -5.02
C VAL A 90 -9.00 15.09 -4.21
N ASN A 91 -9.66 16.11 -4.74
CA ASN A 91 -9.89 17.38 -4.06
C ASN A 91 -11.39 17.53 -3.73
N SER A 92 -11.70 17.88 -2.48
CA SER A 92 -13.06 18.11 -1.99
C SER A 92 -13.04 19.11 -0.82
N ASN A 93 -14.22 19.47 -0.32
CA ASN A 93 -14.36 20.30 0.87
C ASN A 93 -13.78 19.60 2.11
N ALA A 94 -13.18 20.37 3.03
CA ALA A 94 -12.52 19.85 4.22
C ALA A 94 -13.35 18.85 5.04
N ARG A 95 -14.66 19.13 5.24
CA ARG A 95 -15.56 18.26 6.00
C ARG A 95 -15.91 16.96 5.26
N GLN A 96 -16.21 17.04 3.97
CA GLN A 96 -16.50 15.88 3.13
C GLN A 96 -15.26 14.98 3.00
N PHE A 97 -14.08 15.60 2.90
CA PHE A 97 -12.82 14.90 2.84
C PHE A 97 -12.52 14.14 4.13
N ASN A 98 -12.76 14.72 5.30
CA ASN A 98 -12.54 14.02 6.57
C ASN A 98 -13.44 12.77 6.67
N ILE A 99 -14.72 12.87 6.32
CA ILE A 99 -15.63 11.72 6.27
C ILE A 99 -15.12 10.67 5.27
N PHE A 100 -14.73 11.10 4.07
CA PHE A 100 -14.18 10.22 3.04
C PHE A 100 -12.92 9.49 3.52
N LEU A 101 -12.00 10.18 4.19
CA LEU A 101 -10.79 9.61 4.78
C LEU A 101 -11.13 8.53 5.80
N TRP A 102 -12.07 8.79 6.71
CA TRP A 102 -12.48 7.79 7.71
C TRP A 102 -13.13 6.56 7.07
N VAL A 103 -14.05 6.76 6.12
CA VAL A 103 -14.71 5.65 5.41
C VAL A 103 -13.67 4.79 4.68
N THR A 104 -12.75 5.43 3.95
CA THR A 104 -11.72 4.71 3.19
C THR A 104 -10.68 4.04 4.09
N LEU A 105 -10.34 4.62 5.24
CA LEU A 105 -9.42 4.01 6.21
C LEU A 105 -10.05 2.79 6.90
N ILE A 106 -11.32 2.88 7.32
CA ILE A 106 -12.05 1.76 7.93
C ILE A 106 -12.24 0.64 6.91
N LEU A 107 -12.73 0.98 5.70
CA LEU A 107 -12.94 0.00 4.64
C LEU A 107 -11.62 -0.65 4.22
N GLY A 108 -10.57 0.15 4.04
CA GLY A 108 -9.26 -0.31 3.62
C GLY A 108 -8.65 -1.28 4.64
N THR A 109 -8.67 -0.89 5.91
CA THR A 109 -8.18 -1.75 7.02
C THR A 109 -9.03 -3.01 7.15
N GLY A 110 -10.36 -2.91 7.02
CA GLY A 110 -11.26 -4.06 7.09
C GLY A 110 -10.99 -5.09 5.99
N ILE A 111 -10.85 -4.64 4.73
CA ILE A 111 -10.53 -5.53 3.60
C ILE A 111 -9.17 -6.22 3.83
N LEU A 112 -8.15 -5.47 4.24
CA LEU A 112 -6.82 -6.04 4.53
C LEU A 112 -6.92 -7.11 5.63
N MET A 113 -7.53 -6.78 6.77
CA MET A 113 -7.67 -7.72 7.88
C MET A 113 -8.43 -8.98 7.46
N CYS A 114 -9.54 -8.85 6.74
CA CYS A 114 -10.31 -9.99 6.26
C CYS A 114 -9.51 -10.87 5.29
N LEU A 115 -8.92 -10.29 4.25
CA LEU A 115 -8.26 -11.08 3.21
C LEU A 115 -6.98 -11.78 3.71
N TYR A 116 -6.13 -11.08 4.48
CA TYR A 116 -4.95 -11.71 5.08
C TYR A 116 -5.33 -12.79 6.10
N SER A 117 -6.40 -12.59 6.88
CA SER A 117 -6.88 -13.62 7.81
C SER A 117 -7.43 -14.84 7.07
N MET A 118 -8.22 -14.63 6.00
CA MET A 118 -8.74 -15.73 5.19
C MET A 118 -7.61 -16.55 4.55
N GLU A 119 -6.59 -15.89 4.00
CA GLU A 119 -5.43 -16.58 3.44
C GLU A 119 -4.63 -17.34 4.49
N TRP A 120 -4.42 -16.73 5.66
CA TRP A 120 -3.75 -17.38 6.79
C TRP A 120 -4.48 -18.65 7.24
N TYR A 121 -5.80 -18.57 7.46
CA TYR A 121 -6.60 -19.74 7.85
C TYR A 121 -6.71 -20.78 6.73
N ALA A 122 -6.79 -20.38 5.46
CA ALA A 122 -6.77 -21.30 4.33
C ALA A 122 -5.47 -22.10 4.27
N ARG A 123 -4.33 -21.48 4.59
CA ARG A 123 -3.03 -22.18 4.65
C ARG A 123 -2.90 -23.18 5.79
N ILE A 124 -3.60 -22.95 6.90
CA ILE A 124 -3.65 -23.89 8.03
C ILE A 124 -4.56 -25.08 7.72
N ASN A 125 -5.73 -24.82 7.14
CA ASN A 125 -6.77 -25.83 6.99
C ASN A 125 -6.65 -26.66 5.69
N CYS A 126 -6.02 -26.12 4.65
CA CYS A 126 -5.98 -26.73 3.33
C CYS A 126 -4.54 -27.16 2.94
N PRO A 127 -4.35 -28.38 2.38
CA PRO A 127 -3.04 -28.84 1.95
C PRO A 127 -2.50 -27.99 0.79
N PRO A 128 -1.17 -27.91 0.62
CA PRO A 128 -0.56 -27.24 -0.54
C PRO A 128 -1.00 -27.90 -1.84
N LEU A 129 -1.45 -27.09 -2.81
CA LEU A 129 -1.86 -27.54 -4.14
C LEU A 129 -0.70 -27.56 -5.15
N TYR A 130 0.33 -26.75 -4.89
CA TYR A 130 1.50 -26.60 -5.75
C TYR A 130 2.77 -26.90 -4.95
N GLU A 131 3.84 -27.26 -5.64
CA GLU A 131 5.15 -27.45 -5.01
C GLU A 131 6.04 -26.21 -5.12
N GLY A 132 6.87 -25.98 -4.10
CA GLY A 132 7.92 -24.97 -4.11
C GLY A 132 7.41 -23.52 -4.13
N PHE A 133 7.99 -22.69 -4.99
CA PHE A 133 7.76 -21.24 -5.03
C PHE A 133 6.35 -20.86 -5.48
N LEU A 134 5.65 -21.72 -6.23
CA LEU A 134 4.29 -21.44 -6.70
C LEU A 134 3.27 -21.44 -5.55
N ASP A 135 3.45 -22.28 -4.54
CA ASP A 135 2.58 -22.28 -3.34
C ASP A 135 2.74 -21.00 -2.50
N TYR A 136 3.89 -20.33 -2.62
CA TYR A 136 4.14 -19.05 -1.95
C TYR A 136 3.44 -17.88 -2.65
N LEU A 137 3.30 -17.92 -3.98
CA LEU A 137 2.69 -16.85 -4.78
C LEU A 137 1.19 -17.01 -5.00
N VAL A 138 0.69 -18.25 -5.08
CA VAL A 138 -0.72 -18.51 -5.35
C VAL A 138 -1.49 -18.52 -4.02
N PRO A 139 -2.53 -17.69 -3.87
CA PRO A 139 -3.34 -17.68 -2.65
C PRO A 139 -4.18 -18.95 -2.54
N ARG A 140 -4.12 -19.60 -1.38
CA ARG A 140 -4.90 -20.81 -1.10
C ARG A 140 -6.38 -20.50 -0.83
N SER A 141 -6.69 -19.28 -0.39
CA SER A 141 -8.05 -18.81 -0.12
C SER A 141 -8.97 -18.83 -1.34
N LEU A 142 -8.42 -18.77 -2.57
CA LEU A 142 -9.21 -18.79 -3.80
C LEU A 142 -9.47 -20.19 -4.35
N VAL A 143 -8.69 -21.18 -3.93
CA VAL A 143 -8.66 -22.53 -4.52
C VAL A 143 -9.02 -23.61 -3.51
N CYS A 144 -9.07 -23.29 -2.22
CA CYS A 144 -9.48 -24.26 -1.22
C CYS A 144 -10.97 -24.59 -1.37
N GLU A 145 -11.26 -25.72 -2.00
CA GLU A 145 -12.51 -26.42 -1.83
C GLU A 145 -12.51 -27.03 -0.43
N PHE A 146 -13.42 -26.60 0.43
CA PHE A 146 -13.74 -27.36 1.63
C PHE A 146 -14.22 -28.73 1.15
N SER A 147 -13.33 -29.72 1.15
CA SER A 147 -13.72 -31.11 1.03
C SER A 147 -14.69 -31.37 2.17
N GLN A 148 -15.98 -31.45 1.85
CA GLN A 148 -16.98 -31.97 2.77
C GLN A 148 -16.52 -33.38 3.15
N GLY A 149 -16.11 -33.53 4.41
CA GLY A 149 -15.93 -34.84 5.02
C GLY A 149 -17.27 -35.48 5.29
#